data_AF-A0A1J9P058-F1
#
_entry.id   AF-A0A1J9P058-F1
#
_cell.length_a   1.000
_cell.length_b   1.000
_cell.length_c   1.000
_cell.angle_alpha   90.00
_cell.angle_beta   90.00
_cell.angle_gamma   90.00
#
_symmetry.space_group_name_H-M   'P 1'
#
loop_
_entity.id
_entity.type
_entity.pdbx_description
1 polymer ?
#
loop_
_entity_poly.entity_id
_entity_poly.type
_entity_poly.pdbx_seq_one_letter_code
_entity_poly.pdbx_strand_id
1 'polypeptide(L)'
;MADQDPGRLQKQDLLQLQAKVKQAEEKQRQAEENQRQAEENQRQAEEEKRQAEKQMLPTSLPQFLHACHVHLSVGLSSRINYRTGTQGNPENAESKLRPDKIREWTTFPREQSRVWEDLFATYFVSGRHFTSLNTLRESGDELRVRSLGSELDLHYHQRYTVEDRVSGVIRRLYSNQDLRNLFHLKGQVQSENHGNTLSPENRYTEPDISSSQQSPMRKRHKKINMGGDALPETPTVRSRLSRPRADQFCVYNTGSDEAIPVYVIEYKAPHKLTKGTIEAGLVDMDVGEVIENVEEDDPVKTARWRVAACISQTFSYMIQAGLEYGYVCTGEAFIFLHVNSDDHTTVYYYLSVPNDDVGETTGWASDSDRDNRLHLTAIGQVLAFTLRALRTPPHGQNWRNHAGAMLKKWKIPHDDIPESELEKSSEKLSDYKQNRPSRNEYIRISPVKTRSKGLAAGSSRRPAKTSTNWETSDDDSSGNGGYDPESPLSGRPSNIMVVVPPPKPGQGGSNTQTSGQQREYCTQKCLLGLINGGLLDENCPNVASHGD
;
A
#
# COMPACT_ATOMS: atom_id res chain seq x y z
N MET A 1 59.06 81.94 -6.04
CA MET A 1 58.09 81.52 -5.00
C MET A 1 57.71 80.07 -5.25
N ALA A 2 58.07 79.16 -4.35
CA ALA A 2 57.45 77.84 -4.13
C ALA A 2 58.26 77.12 -3.04
N ASP A 3 58.25 77.68 -1.82
CA ASP A 3 58.88 77.03 -0.67
C ASP A 3 57.93 75.94 -0.16
N GLN A 4 58.29 74.66 -0.37
CA GLN A 4 57.43 73.53 0.01
C GLN A 4 57.76 73.07 1.42
N ASP A 5 56.91 73.48 2.37
CA ASP A 5 56.98 73.11 3.78
C ASP A 5 57.07 71.57 3.97
N PRO A 6 58.21 71.05 4.49
CA PRO A 6 58.42 69.61 4.66
C PRO A 6 57.49 68.98 5.70
N GLY A 7 56.94 69.77 6.65
CA GLY A 7 55.94 69.29 7.61
C GLY A 7 54.58 68.98 6.96
N ARG A 8 54.28 69.63 5.83
CA ARG A 8 53.05 69.39 5.05
C ARG A 8 53.10 68.08 4.27
N LEU A 9 54.26 67.77 3.68
CA LEU A 9 54.52 66.53 2.93
C LEU A 9 54.40 65.30 3.84
N GLN A 10 55.09 65.28 4.99
CA GLN A 10 55.02 64.14 5.94
C GLN A 10 53.58 63.87 6.43
N LYS A 11 52.78 64.92 6.64
CA LYS A 11 51.37 64.78 7.05
C LYS A 11 50.50 64.21 5.93
N GLN A 12 50.80 64.52 4.67
CA GLN A 12 50.11 63.99 3.50
C GLN A 12 50.46 62.51 3.26
N ASP A 13 51.73 62.13 3.44
CA ASP A 13 52.18 60.73 3.36
C ASP A 13 51.55 59.87 4.46
N LEU A 14 51.48 60.37 5.71
CA LEU A 14 50.83 59.67 6.82
C LEU A 14 49.33 59.42 6.55
N LEU A 15 48.64 60.39 5.95
CA LEU A 15 47.24 60.25 5.54
C LEU A 15 47.06 59.25 4.40
N GLN A 16 47.98 59.22 3.41
CA GLN A 16 47.95 58.19 2.37
C GLN A 16 48.21 56.78 2.92
N LEU A 17 49.13 56.63 3.87
CA LEU A 17 49.38 55.37 4.58
C LEU A 17 48.14 54.90 5.34
N GLN A 18 47.50 55.77 6.11
CA GLN A 18 46.24 55.44 6.81
C GLN A 18 45.10 55.06 5.85
N ALA A 19 44.96 55.75 4.72
CA ALA A 19 43.98 55.41 3.70
C ALA A 19 44.24 54.02 3.08
N LYS A 20 45.51 53.70 2.77
CA LYS A 20 45.91 52.37 2.26
C LYS A 20 45.65 51.26 3.28
N VAL A 21 45.93 51.49 4.56
CA VAL A 21 45.63 50.52 5.64
C VAL A 21 44.13 50.26 5.74
N LYS A 22 43.29 51.29 5.82
CA LYS A 22 41.82 51.12 5.84
C LYS A 22 41.30 50.35 4.61
N GLN A 23 41.80 50.68 3.41
CA GLN A 23 41.40 50.00 2.18
C GLN A 23 41.88 48.52 2.14
N ALA A 24 42.99 48.19 2.81
CA ALA A 24 43.45 46.81 2.98
C ALA A 24 42.59 46.05 4.00
N GLU A 25 42.28 46.66 5.15
CA GLU A 25 41.39 46.09 6.18
C GLU A 25 39.98 45.82 5.62
N GLU A 26 39.42 46.75 4.84
CA GLU A 26 38.11 46.61 4.23
C GLU A 26 38.08 45.50 3.16
N LYS A 27 39.14 45.41 2.32
CA LYS A 27 39.32 44.29 1.39
C LYS A 27 39.48 42.95 2.12
N GLN A 28 40.20 42.92 3.25
CA GLN A 28 40.36 41.71 4.05
C GLN A 28 39.01 41.28 4.66
N ARG A 29 38.24 42.20 5.23
CA ARG A 29 36.89 41.91 5.74
C ARG A 29 35.97 41.37 4.65
N GLN A 30 35.97 41.99 3.46
CA GLN A 30 35.18 41.49 2.33
C GLN A 30 35.63 40.10 1.87
N ALA A 31 36.94 39.82 1.88
CA ALA A 31 37.47 38.49 1.55
C ALA A 31 37.06 37.43 2.59
N GLU A 32 37.13 37.76 3.89
CA GLU A 32 36.69 36.88 4.98
C GLU A 32 35.16 36.64 4.94
N GLU A 33 34.36 37.65 4.62
CA GLU A 33 32.90 37.52 4.45
C GLU A 33 32.54 36.67 3.22
N ASN A 34 33.18 36.93 2.08
CA ASN A 34 33.03 36.12 0.86
C ASN A 34 33.44 34.66 1.10
N GLN A 35 34.50 34.42 1.88
CA GLN A 35 34.93 33.07 2.24
C GLN A 35 33.88 32.37 3.13
N ARG A 36 33.35 33.05 4.15
CA ARG A 36 32.28 32.49 5.00
C ARG A 36 31.03 32.13 4.19
N GLN A 37 30.60 33.01 3.29
CA GLN A 37 29.46 32.73 2.41
C GLN A 37 29.74 31.54 1.47
N ALA A 38 30.96 31.42 0.94
CA ALA A 38 31.36 30.29 0.11
C ALA A 38 31.36 28.97 0.90
N GLU A 39 31.87 28.96 2.14
CA GLU A 39 31.85 27.80 3.03
C GLU A 39 30.41 27.40 3.43
N GLU A 40 29.53 28.36 3.70
CA GLU A 40 28.11 28.10 3.99
C GLU A 40 27.37 27.54 2.78
N ASN A 41 27.54 28.16 1.61
CA ASN A 41 26.98 27.66 0.34
C ASN A 41 27.49 26.24 0.02
N GLN A 42 28.77 25.94 0.29
CA GLN A 42 29.33 24.61 0.08
C GLN A 42 28.71 23.58 1.03
N ARG A 43 28.55 23.91 2.32
CA ARG A 43 27.90 23.02 3.31
C ARG A 43 26.45 22.74 2.94
N GLN A 44 25.71 23.76 2.48
CA GLN A 44 24.34 23.59 2.03
C GLN A 44 24.26 22.71 0.78
N ALA A 45 25.10 22.96 -0.23
CA ALA A 45 25.15 22.14 -1.44
C ALA A 45 25.55 20.67 -1.15
N GLU A 46 26.43 20.44 -0.17
CA GLU A 46 26.81 19.09 0.26
C GLU A 46 25.65 18.38 0.99
N GLU A 47 24.91 19.07 1.87
CA GLU A 47 23.74 18.50 2.53
C GLU A 47 22.59 18.24 1.55
N GLU A 48 22.30 19.17 0.63
CA GLU A 48 21.31 19.00 -0.44
C GLU A 48 21.65 17.79 -1.33
N LYS A 49 22.92 17.66 -1.74
CA LYS A 49 23.42 16.49 -2.47
C LYS A 49 23.22 15.20 -1.67
N ARG A 50 23.60 15.19 -0.38
CA ARG A 50 23.44 14.03 0.50
C ARG A 50 21.97 13.65 0.70
N GLN A 51 21.06 14.61 0.71
CA GLN A 51 19.62 14.36 0.78
C GLN A 51 19.06 13.82 -0.54
N ALA A 52 19.49 14.37 -1.69
CA ALA A 52 19.13 13.87 -3.01
C ALA A 52 19.60 12.41 -3.21
N GLU A 53 20.86 12.11 -2.88
CA GLU A 53 21.41 10.74 -2.93
C GLU A 53 20.57 9.77 -2.08
N LYS A 54 20.18 10.16 -0.85
CA LYS A 54 19.29 9.35 0.00
C LYS A 54 17.91 9.10 -0.62
N GLN A 55 17.34 10.08 -1.34
CA GLN A 55 16.05 9.92 -2.03
C GLN A 55 16.13 9.01 -3.26
N MET A 56 17.32 8.85 -3.86
CA MET A 56 17.58 7.96 -4.99
C MET A 56 17.88 6.50 -4.58
N LEU A 57 18.26 6.25 -3.32
CA LEU A 57 18.50 4.88 -2.83
C LEU A 57 17.21 4.02 -2.89
N PRO A 58 17.34 2.70 -3.13
CA PRO A 58 16.23 1.76 -3.00
C PRO A 58 15.63 1.80 -1.59
N THR A 59 14.32 1.57 -1.50
CA THR A 59 13.55 1.57 -0.24
C THR A 59 13.41 0.15 0.31
N SER A 60 13.14 0.04 1.63
CA SER A 60 12.60 -1.19 2.24
C SER A 60 11.09 -1.30 2.03
N LEU A 61 10.47 -2.47 2.22
CA LEU A 61 9.04 -2.65 1.96
C LEU A 61 8.16 -1.69 2.81
N PRO A 62 8.42 -1.47 4.12
CA PRO A 62 7.66 -0.48 4.89
C PRO A 62 7.76 0.93 4.33
N GLN A 63 8.96 1.35 3.93
CA GLN A 63 9.23 2.66 3.36
C GLN A 63 8.59 2.83 1.98
N PHE A 64 8.61 1.79 1.16
CA PHE A 64 7.96 1.71 -0.14
C PHE A 64 6.44 1.87 -0.01
N LEU A 65 5.80 1.08 0.87
CA LEU A 65 4.36 1.14 1.11
C LEU A 65 3.92 2.53 1.64
N HIS A 66 4.70 3.12 2.55
CA HIS A 66 4.47 4.50 3.02
C HIS A 66 4.53 5.51 1.87
N ALA A 67 5.61 5.51 1.10
CA ALA A 67 5.84 6.46 0.01
C ALA A 67 4.81 6.32 -1.12
N CYS A 68 4.43 5.08 -1.47
CA CYS A 68 3.37 4.83 -2.43
C CYS A 68 2.01 5.37 -1.94
N HIS A 69 1.65 5.20 -0.67
CA HIS A 69 0.41 5.75 -0.14
C HIS A 69 0.39 7.29 -0.26
N VAL A 70 1.44 7.94 0.26
CA VAL A 70 1.57 9.41 0.29
C VAL A 70 1.64 10.03 -1.12
N HIS A 71 2.30 9.39 -2.08
CA HIS A 71 2.50 9.96 -3.41
C HIS A 71 1.51 9.47 -4.48
N LEU A 72 0.90 8.29 -4.33
CA LEU A 72 0.07 7.65 -5.36
C LEU A 72 -1.41 7.46 -4.96
N SER A 73 -1.72 7.33 -3.66
CA SER A 73 -3.09 7.04 -3.18
C SER A 73 -3.81 8.28 -2.62
N VAL A 74 -3.10 9.11 -1.85
CA VAL A 74 -3.64 10.36 -1.29
C VAL A 74 -4.03 11.33 -2.42
N GLY A 75 -5.20 11.95 -2.31
CA GLY A 75 -5.73 12.85 -3.33
C GLY A 75 -6.37 12.16 -4.54
N LEU A 76 -6.69 10.86 -4.45
CA LEU A 76 -7.49 10.17 -5.48
C LEU A 76 -8.86 10.83 -5.71
N SER A 77 -9.62 11.09 -4.64
CA SER A 77 -11.03 11.48 -4.73
C SER A 77 -11.25 12.83 -5.45
N SER A 78 -10.30 13.77 -5.33
CA SER A 78 -10.36 15.06 -6.01
C SER A 78 -10.10 14.98 -7.53
N ARG A 79 -9.65 13.82 -8.04
CA ARG A 79 -9.41 13.58 -9.47
C ARG A 79 -10.60 12.92 -10.17
N ILE A 80 -11.60 12.44 -9.44
CA ILE A 80 -12.75 11.71 -9.97
C ILE A 80 -13.73 12.70 -10.60
N ASN A 81 -14.12 12.43 -11.85
CA ASN A 81 -15.04 13.28 -12.59
C ASN A 81 -16.47 12.76 -12.47
N TYR A 82 -17.15 13.17 -11.40
CA TYR A 82 -18.56 12.85 -11.17
C TYR A 82 -19.52 13.49 -12.19
N ARG A 83 -19.14 14.61 -12.83
CA ARG A 83 -20.05 15.44 -13.65
C ARG A 83 -20.09 15.09 -15.14
N THR A 84 -18.96 14.71 -15.73
CA THR A 84 -18.86 14.40 -17.17
C THR A 84 -18.16 13.08 -17.45
N GLY A 85 -18.17 12.17 -16.48
CA GLY A 85 -17.72 10.78 -16.66
C GLY A 85 -18.61 9.98 -17.63
N THR A 86 -18.15 8.78 -17.99
CA THR A 86 -18.89 7.84 -18.85
C THR A 86 -20.23 7.47 -18.23
N GLN A 87 -21.29 7.55 -19.01
CA GLN A 87 -22.65 7.17 -18.58
C GLN A 87 -22.85 5.64 -18.72
N GLY A 88 -24.05 5.16 -18.39
CA GLY A 88 -24.46 3.76 -18.40
C GLY A 88 -24.27 3.06 -17.06
N ASN A 89 -25.25 2.23 -16.69
CA ASN A 89 -25.26 1.48 -15.43
C ASN A 89 -23.96 0.67 -15.20
N PRO A 90 -23.41 0.63 -13.97
CA PRO A 90 -22.25 -0.21 -13.65
C PRO A 90 -22.56 -1.71 -13.72
N GLU A 91 -23.83 -2.08 -13.86
CA GLU A 91 -24.37 -3.38 -13.54
C GLU A 91 -24.52 -4.22 -14.80
N ASN A 92 -23.70 -5.27 -14.91
CA ASN A 92 -23.72 -6.18 -16.04
C ASN A 92 -23.85 -7.61 -15.50
N ALA A 93 -24.81 -7.84 -14.62
CA ALA A 93 -25.05 -9.14 -13.97
C ALA A 93 -25.98 -10.06 -14.80
N GLU A 94 -26.76 -9.52 -15.73
CA GLU A 94 -27.81 -10.25 -16.44
C GLU A 94 -27.31 -11.58 -17.05
N SER A 95 -28.08 -12.65 -16.83
CA SER A 95 -27.78 -14.02 -17.30
C SER A 95 -26.46 -14.64 -16.81
N LYS A 96 -25.68 -13.94 -15.97
CA LYS A 96 -24.49 -14.48 -15.29
C LYS A 96 -24.90 -15.33 -14.08
N LEU A 97 -23.99 -16.19 -13.60
CA LEU A 97 -24.20 -16.94 -12.38
C LEU A 97 -24.18 -15.99 -11.19
N ARG A 98 -25.10 -16.15 -10.24
CA ARG A 98 -25.12 -15.41 -8.98
C ARG A 98 -24.93 -16.36 -7.79
N PRO A 99 -24.33 -15.92 -6.68
CA PRO A 99 -24.43 -16.64 -5.43
C PRO A 99 -25.89 -16.58 -4.94
N ASP A 100 -26.25 -17.44 -4.00
CA ASP A 100 -27.47 -17.27 -3.20
C ASP A 100 -27.21 -16.33 -2.01
N LYS A 101 -25.98 -16.28 -1.49
CA LYS A 101 -25.62 -15.49 -0.29
C LYS A 101 -24.37 -14.65 -0.49
N ILE A 102 -24.45 -13.39 -0.06
CA ILE A 102 -23.29 -12.49 0.13
C ILE A 102 -23.13 -12.26 1.64
N ARG A 103 -21.95 -12.54 2.22
CA ARG A 103 -21.72 -12.53 3.68
C ARG A 103 -20.38 -11.88 4.06
N GLU A 104 -20.27 -11.25 5.23
CA GLU A 104 -19.01 -10.66 5.71
C GLU A 104 -17.93 -11.73 5.93
N TRP A 105 -16.74 -11.50 5.38
CA TRP A 105 -15.56 -12.33 5.56
C TRP A 105 -14.88 -12.03 6.90
N THR A 106 -15.55 -12.42 7.99
CA THR A 106 -15.12 -12.13 9.38
C THR A 106 -13.71 -12.63 9.73
N THR A 107 -13.17 -13.61 9.01
CA THR A 107 -11.80 -14.14 9.20
C THR A 107 -10.72 -13.41 8.41
N PHE A 108 -11.08 -12.54 7.45
CA PHE A 108 -10.15 -11.80 6.59
C PHE A 108 -9.02 -11.07 7.35
N PRO A 109 -9.27 -10.36 8.48
CA PRO A 109 -8.21 -9.65 9.20
C PRO A 109 -7.10 -10.60 9.67
N ARG A 110 -7.48 -11.74 10.26
CA ARG A 110 -6.54 -12.75 10.78
C ARG A 110 -5.79 -13.45 9.65
N GLU A 111 -6.47 -13.77 8.56
CA GLU A 111 -5.86 -14.41 7.39
C GLU A 111 -4.84 -13.49 6.71
N GLN A 112 -5.17 -12.21 6.47
CA GLN A 112 -4.19 -11.27 5.91
C GLN A 112 -3.04 -10.97 6.89
N SER A 113 -3.30 -10.92 8.20
CA SER A 113 -2.23 -10.72 9.20
C SER A 113 -1.17 -11.80 9.11
N ARG A 114 -1.57 -13.07 8.95
CA ARG A 114 -0.64 -14.19 8.77
C ARG A 114 0.26 -14.03 7.55
N VAL A 115 -0.23 -13.42 6.46
CA VAL A 115 0.60 -13.14 5.28
C VAL A 115 1.69 -12.10 5.60
N TRP A 116 1.37 -11.10 6.41
CA TRP A 116 2.36 -10.12 6.88
C TRP A 116 3.36 -10.75 7.87
N GLU A 117 2.90 -11.60 8.78
CA GLU A 117 3.75 -12.37 9.70
C GLU A 117 4.72 -13.29 8.92
N ASP A 118 4.20 -14.08 7.96
CA ASP A 118 4.97 -14.93 7.04
C ASP A 118 6.03 -14.12 6.25
N LEU A 119 5.66 -12.92 5.78
CA LEU A 119 6.53 -12.06 4.98
C LEU A 119 7.66 -11.43 5.81
N PHE A 120 7.34 -10.95 7.02
CA PHE A 120 8.30 -10.32 7.95
C PHE A 120 9.05 -11.33 8.84
N ALA A 121 8.71 -12.62 8.81
CA ALA A 121 9.55 -13.68 9.35
C ALA A 121 10.93 -13.75 8.65
N THR A 122 11.03 -13.22 7.43
CA THR A 122 12.30 -13.02 6.72
C THR A 122 12.79 -11.58 6.85
N TYR A 123 14.11 -11.38 7.04
CA TYR A 123 14.72 -10.05 7.01
C TYR A 123 14.76 -9.42 5.59
N PHE A 124 14.35 -10.15 4.55
CA PHE A 124 14.43 -9.71 3.16
C PHE A 124 13.64 -8.42 2.90
N VAL A 125 12.42 -8.31 3.44
CA VAL A 125 11.55 -7.14 3.22
C VAL A 125 11.98 -5.89 4.00
N SER A 126 12.81 -6.06 5.04
CA SER A 126 13.52 -4.95 5.71
C SER A 126 14.73 -4.47 4.91
N GLY A 127 15.24 -5.27 3.97
CA GLY A 127 16.30 -4.91 3.03
C GLY A 127 15.85 -3.88 1.99
N ARG A 128 16.81 -3.11 1.47
CA ARG A 128 16.57 -2.04 0.49
C ARG A 128 16.57 -2.58 -0.94
N HIS A 129 15.41 -3.00 -1.42
CA HIS A 129 15.24 -3.69 -2.73
C HIS A 129 14.18 -3.07 -3.64
N PHE A 130 13.38 -2.14 -3.12
CA PHE A 130 12.19 -1.59 -3.78
C PHE A 130 12.43 -0.18 -4.35
N THR A 131 11.48 0.34 -5.13
CA THR A 131 11.60 1.62 -5.86
C THR A 131 12.00 2.77 -4.93
N SER A 132 12.89 3.65 -5.40
CA SER A 132 13.37 4.80 -4.63
C SER A 132 12.27 5.83 -4.36
N LEU A 133 12.46 6.64 -3.31
CA LEU A 133 11.49 7.68 -2.94
C LEU A 133 11.30 8.71 -4.06
N ASN A 134 12.39 9.12 -4.72
CA ASN A 134 12.33 10.10 -5.79
C ASN A 134 11.43 9.64 -6.95
N THR A 135 11.63 8.41 -7.43
CA THR A 135 10.84 7.85 -8.53
C THR A 135 9.37 7.65 -8.16
N LEU A 136 9.05 7.39 -6.89
CA LEU A 136 7.66 7.31 -6.42
C LEU A 136 6.99 8.69 -6.35
N ARG A 137 7.72 9.74 -5.95
CA ARG A 137 7.25 11.14 -6.01
C ARG A 137 6.99 11.57 -7.46
N GLU A 138 7.95 11.37 -8.35
CA GLU A 138 7.82 11.68 -9.79
C GLU A 138 6.63 10.95 -10.42
N SER A 139 6.49 9.65 -10.14
CA SER A 139 5.32 8.83 -10.55
C SER A 139 4.00 9.44 -10.07
N GLY A 140 3.96 9.97 -8.85
CA GLY A 140 2.78 10.62 -8.28
C GLY A 140 2.44 11.93 -8.99
N ASP A 141 3.43 12.78 -9.22
CA ASP A 141 3.25 14.09 -9.84
C ASP A 141 2.78 13.99 -11.31
N GLU A 142 3.26 12.98 -12.06
CA GLU A 142 2.73 12.65 -13.41
C GLU A 142 1.24 12.28 -13.39
N LEU A 143 0.78 11.56 -12.35
CA LEU A 143 -0.60 11.09 -12.24
C LEU A 143 -1.59 12.20 -11.87
N ARG A 144 -1.17 13.18 -11.06
CA ARG A 144 -2.05 14.28 -10.60
C ARG A 144 -2.72 15.04 -11.75
N VAL A 145 -2.08 15.06 -12.93
CA VAL A 145 -2.57 15.73 -14.14
C VAL A 145 -3.77 15.01 -14.78
N ARG A 146 -3.99 13.71 -14.49
CA ARG A 146 -5.06 12.91 -15.11
C ARG A 146 -6.28 12.77 -14.21
N SER A 147 -7.42 13.26 -14.69
CA SER A 147 -8.75 12.98 -14.12
C SER A 147 -9.23 11.58 -14.46
N LEU A 148 -10.12 11.03 -13.63
CA LEU A 148 -10.71 9.69 -13.77
C LEU A 148 -12.18 9.85 -14.18
N GLY A 149 -12.47 9.67 -15.47
CA GLY A 149 -13.82 9.81 -16.03
C GLY A 149 -14.43 8.50 -16.53
N SER A 150 -13.69 7.38 -16.52
CA SER A 150 -14.16 6.10 -17.06
C SER A 150 -13.55 4.90 -16.36
N GLU A 151 -14.13 3.72 -16.58
CA GLU A 151 -13.58 2.42 -16.20
C GLU A 151 -12.17 2.21 -16.78
N LEU A 152 -11.91 2.73 -17.98
CA LEU A 152 -10.60 2.61 -18.64
C LEU A 152 -9.56 3.54 -17.99
N ASP A 153 -9.93 4.76 -17.62
CA ASP A 153 -9.05 5.66 -16.86
C ASP A 153 -8.73 5.10 -15.48
N LEU A 154 -9.74 4.52 -14.82
CA LEU A 154 -9.57 3.80 -13.57
C LEU A 154 -8.62 2.61 -13.73
N HIS A 155 -8.80 1.78 -14.77
CA HIS A 155 -7.90 0.66 -15.05
C HIS A 155 -6.45 1.13 -15.23
N TYR A 156 -6.20 2.13 -16.09
CA TYR A 156 -4.85 2.68 -16.27
C TYR A 156 -4.26 3.22 -14.96
N HIS A 157 -5.08 3.86 -14.13
CA HIS A 157 -4.65 4.33 -12.82
C HIS A 157 -4.25 3.17 -11.91
N GLN A 158 -5.16 2.22 -11.70
CA GLN A 158 -4.97 1.08 -10.79
C GLN A 158 -3.83 0.17 -11.23
N ARG A 159 -3.65 -0.03 -12.54
CA ARG A 159 -2.49 -0.73 -13.09
C ARG A 159 -1.18 -0.09 -12.64
N TYR A 160 -1.06 1.23 -12.82
CA TYR A 160 0.19 1.94 -12.57
C TYR A 160 0.48 2.23 -11.08
N THR A 161 -0.56 2.44 -10.25
CA THR A 161 -0.39 2.74 -8.81
C THR A 161 -0.48 1.55 -7.89
N VAL A 162 -1.16 0.47 -8.30
CA VAL A 162 -1.35 -0.73 -7.47
C VAL A 162 -0.76 -1.96 -8.14
N GLU A 163 -1.25 -2.39 -9.31
CA GLU A 163 -0.88 -3.69 -9.90
C GLU A 163 0.61 -3.80 -10.24
N ASP A 164 1.17 -2.83 -10.97
CA ASP A 164 2.60 -2.80 -11.35
C ASP A 164 3.51 -2.66 -10.13
N ARG A 165 3.00 -2.04 -9.05
CA ARG A 165 3.73 -1.85 -7.79
C ARG A 165 3.76 -3.16 -6.98
N VAL A 166 2.63 -3.86 -6.89
CA VAL A 166 2.54 -5.22 -6.31
C VAL A 166 3.38 -6.22 -7.13
N SER A 167 3.27 -6.18 -8.47
CA SER A 167 4.11 -6.98 -9.38
C SER A 167 5.60 -6.71 -9.17
N GLY A 168 6.00 -5.45 -9.04
CA GLY A 168 7.37 -5.04 -8.74
C GLY A 168 7.87 -5.58 -7.39
N VAL A 169 7.02 -5.57 -6.35
CA VAL A 169 7.34 -6.20 -5.06
C VAL A 169 7.51 -7.72 -5.23
N ILE A 170 6.54 -8.41 -5.83
CA ILE A 170 6.56 -9.88 -6.00
C ILE A 170 7.78 -10.33 -6.82
N ARG A 171 8.16 -9.58 -7.87
CA ARG A 171 9.38 -9.83 -8.65
C ARG A 171 10.66 -9.77 -7.79
N ARG A 172 10.69 -8.93 -6.75
CA ARG A 172 11.78 -8.94 -5.74
C ARG A 172 11.65 -10.12 -4.80
N LEU A 173 10.46 -10.42 -4.27
CA LEU A 173 10.24 -11.56 -3.36
C LEU A 173 10.64 -12.90 -4.02
N TYR A 174 10.39 -13.07 -5.33
CA TYR A 174 10.82 -14.23 -6.12
C TYR A 174 12.34 -14.49 -6.09
N SER A 175 13.16 -13.48 -5.82
CA SER A 175 14.62 -13.63 -5.69
C SER A 175 15.05 -14.30 -4.37
N ASN A 176 14.14 -14.41 -3.39
CA ASN A 176 14.36 -15.15 -2.15
C ASN A 176 13.69 -16.54 -2.25
N GLN A 177 14.46 -17.60 -1.99
CA GLN A 177 13.99 -18.98 -2.18
C GLN A 177 12.91 -19.39 -1.16
N ASP A 178 13.01 -18.93 0.09
CA ASP A 178 12.07 -19.27 1.15
C ASP A 178 10.69 -18.64 0.86
N LEU A 179 10.67 -17.35 0.52
CA LEU A 179 9.45 -16.64 0.13
C LEU A 179 8.85 -17.17 -1.17
N ARG A 180 9.69 -17.57 -2.14
CA ARG A 180 9.25 -18.23 -3.38
C ARG A 180 8.50 -19.52 -3.07
N ASN A 181 9.04 -20.35 -2.20
CA ASN A 181 8.43 -21.62 -1.78
C ASN A 181 7.16 -21.38 -0.95
N LEU A 182 7.19 -20.45 0.00
CA LEU A 182 6.10 -20.16 0.94
C LEU A 182 4.82 -19.65 0.25
N PHE A 183 4.98 -18.83 -0.80
CA PHE A 183 3.88 -18.20 -1.54
C PHE A 183 3.71 -18.77 -2.97
N HIS A 184 4.32 -19.91 -3.29
CA HIS A 184 4.25 -20.58 -4.61
C HIS A 184 4.56 -19.66 -5.82
N LEU A 185 5.53 -18.74 -5.66
CA LEU A 185 5.87 -17.76 -6.70
C LEU A 185 6.54 -18.46 -7.90
N LYS A 186 5.97 -18.34 -9.11
CA LYS A 186 6.56 -18.90 -10.35
C LYS A 186 7.47 -17.92 -11.08
N GLY A 187 7.31 -16.62 -10.83
CA GLY A 187 8.14 -15.56 -11.41
C GLY A 187 7.63 -14.19 -11.04
N GLN A 188 6.82 -13.60 -11.94
CA GLN A 188 6.17 -12.31 -11.72
C GLN A 188 4.65 -12.45 -11.75
N VAL A 189 3.96 -11.45 -11.21
CA VAL A 189 2.50 -11.37 -11.30
C VAL A 189 2.09 -10.34 -12.35
N GLN A 190 1.13 -10.66 -13.21
CA GLN A 190 0.67 -9.78 -14.30
C GLN A 190 -0.85 -9.74 -14.39
N SER A 191 -1.41 -8.56 -14.65
CA SER A 191 -2.84 -8.34 -14.92
C SER A 191 -3.10 -8.28 -16.43
N GLU A 192 -4.08 -9.06 -16.89
CA GLU A 192 -4.42 -9.21 -18.31
C GLU A 192 -5.94 -9.21 -18.54
N ASN A 193 -6.40 -8.52 -19.58
CA ASN A 193 -7.82 -8.53 -19.96
C ASN A 193 -8.17 -9.86 -20.64
N HIS A 194 -9.15 -10.57 -20.08
CA HIS A 194 -9.55 -11.92 -20.46
C HIS A 194 -10.95 -11.99 -21.08
N GLY A 195 -11.46 -10.88 -21.63
CA GLY A 195 -12.83 -10.74 -22.15
C GLY A 195 -13.25 -11.77 -23.21
N ASN A 196 -12.30 -12.44 -23.86
CA ASN A 196 -12.54 -13.49 -24.87
C ASN A 196 -12.52 -14.92 -24.29
N THR A 197 -11.88 -15.17 -23.15
CA THR A 197 -11.62 -16.53 -22.63
C THR A 197 -12.59 -16.90 -21.51
N LEU A 198 -13.07 -15.92 -20.74
CA LEU A 198 -14.01 -16.13 -19.65
C LEU A 198 -15.48 -15.96 -20.08
N SER A 199 -15.74 -15.36 -21.24
CA SER A 199 -17.09 -15.18 -21.78
C SER A 199 -17.71 -16.51 -22.25
N PRO A 200 -18.99 -16.81 -21.95
CA PRO A 200 -19.62 -18.10 -22.23
C PRO A 200 -19.83 -18.41 -23.73
N GLU A 201 -19.70 -17.42 -24.61
CA GLU A 201 -19.96 -17.54 -26.06
C GLU A 201 -18.81 -18.19 -26.85
N ASN A 202 -17.59 -18.25 -26.31
CA ASN A 202 -16.40 -18.76 -27.03
C ASN A 202 -16.06 -20.24 -26.74
N ARG A 203 -16.99 -21.04 -26.21
CA ARG A 203 -16.77 -22.45 -25.83
C ARG A 203 -16.52 -23.45 -26.98
N TYR A 204 -16.30 -22.98 -28.21
CA TYR A 204 -16.15 -23.80 -29.42
C TYR A 204 -14.88 -23.52 -30.24
N THR A 205 -13.92 -22.75 -29.72
CA THR A 205 -12.60 -22.59 -30.33
C THR A 205 -11.51 -23.04 -29.37
N GLU A 206 -10.71 -24.02 -29.80
CA GLU A 206 -9.44 -24.43 -29.19
C GLU A 206 -8.58 -23.19 -28.86
N PRO A 207 -7.78 -23.22 -27.77
CA PRO A 207 -6.87 -22.12 -27.46
C PRO A 207 -5.74 -22.07 -28.50
N ASP A 208 -5.78 -21.09 -29.40
CA ASP A 208 -4.68 -20.82 -30.33
C ASP A 208 -3.51 -20.18 -29.57
N ILE A 209 -2.49 -20.99 -29.25
CA ILE A 209 -1.28 -20.61 -28.51
C ILE A 209 -0.33 -19.82 -29.43
N SER A 210 -0.80 -18.67 -29.94
CA SER A 210 0.05 -17.69 -30.65
C SER A 210 -0.64 -16.32 -30.82
N SER A 211 -0.91 -15.59 -29.74
CA SER A 211 -1.19 -14.15 -29.87
C SER A 211 -0.64 -13.27 -28.74
N SER A 212 0.69 -13.08 -28.75
CA SER A 212 1.35 -11.97 -28.06
C SER A 212 0.85 -10.63 -28.63
N GLN A 213 -0.23 -10.06 -28.07
CA GLN A 213 -0.76 -8.78 -28.53
C GLN A 213 0.15 -7.62 -28.11
N GLN A 214 1.07 -7.27 -29.00
CA GLN A 214 1.85 -6.04 -28.90
C GLN A 214 0.94 -4.81 -29.04
N SER A 215 1.15 -3.82 -28.16
CA SER A 215 0.41 -2.56 -28.14
C SER A 215 0.53 -1.78 -29.47
N PRO A 216 -0.54 -1.15 -29.97
CA PRO A 216 -0.55 -0.54 -31.30
C PRO A 216 0.13 0.85 -31.31
N MET A 217 1.46 0.89 -31.44
CA MET A 217 2.17 2.10 -31.86
C MET A 217 2.59 2.04 -33.35
N ARG A 218 1.95 2.92 -34.13
CA ARG A 218 2.44 3.52 -35.40
C ARG A 218 3.10 2.58 -36.42
N LYS A 219 2.39 2.34 -37.53
CA LYS A 219 2.95 2.46 -38.89
C LYS A 219 1.88 2.79 -39.93
N ARG A 220 1.74 4.08 -40.23
CA ARG A 220 1.14 4.58 -41.48
C ARG A 220 1.97 4.01 -42.64
N HIS A 221 1.39 3.21 -43.52
CA HIS A 221 1.90 3.05 -44.89
C HIS A 221 0.72 2.92 -45.86
N LYS A 222 0.72 3.81 -46.85
CA LYS A 222 -0.31 3.97 -47.86
C LYS A 222 0.13 3.21 -49.10
N LYS A 223 -0.63 2.20 -49.55
CA LYS A 223 -0.54 1.71 -50.94
C LYS A 223 -1.94 1.62 -51.53
N ILE A 224 -2.08 2.28 -52.67
CA ILE A 224 -3.24 2.25 -53.56
C ILE A 224 -2.94 1.17 -54.60
N ASN A 225 -3.94 0.39 -55.02
CA ASN A 225 -4.11 -0.01 -56.41
C ASN A 225 -5.55 -0.43 -56.70
N MET A 226 -5.93 -0.28 -57.97
CA MET A 226 -7.29 -0.42 -58.51
C MET A 226 -7.43 -1.64 -59.41
N GLY A 227 -8.68 -2.09 -59.62
CA GLY A 227 -9.06 -3.20 -60.51
C GLY A 227 -9.17 -4.53 -59.75
N GLY A 228 -10.27 -5.29 -59.78
CA GLY A 228 -11.54 -5.11 -60.48
C GLY A 228 -11.87 -6.32 -61.35
N ASP A 229 -12.65 -7.27 -60.83
CA ASP A 229 -13.68 -8.04 -61.57
C ASP A 229 -14.41 -9.06 -60.67
N ALA A 230 -15.69 -9.30 -61.01
CA ALA A 230 -16.61 -10.41 -60.66
C ALA A 230 -16.64 -11.04 -59.24
N LEU A 231 -17.82 -10.96 -58.62
CA LEU A 231 -18.24 -11.76 -57.46
C LEU A 231 -18.58 -13.22 -57.84
N PRO A 232 -18.41 -14.16 -56.90
CA PRO A 232 -19.44 -15.17 -56.61
C PRO A 232 -20.12 -14.88 -55.28
N GLU A 233 -21.44 -15.04 -55.22
CA GLU A 233 -22.20 -14.91 -53.98
C GLU A 233 -21.74 -15.95 -52.94
N THR A 234 -21.38 -15.48 -51.75
CA THR A 234 -21.10 -16.32 -50.58
C THR A 234 -21.96 -15.83 -49.41
N PRO A 235 -22.46 -16.74 -48.57
CA PRO A 235 -23.49 -16.41 -47.58
C PRO A 235 -22.97 -15.37 -46.56
N THR A 236 -23.91 -14.53 -46.10
CA THR A 236 -23.72 -13.31 -45.31
C THR A 236 -22.84 -13.47 -44.05
N VAL A 237 -21.52 -13.43 -44.25
CA VAL A 237 -20.56 -13.21 -43.17
C VAL A 237 -20.54 -11.73 -42.81
N ARG A 238 -21.01 -11.42 -41.60
CA ARG A 238 -20.16 -10.74 -40.62
C ARG A 238 -20.68 -11.00 -39.22
N SER A 239 -20.01 -11.93 -38.56
CA SER A 239 -20.01 -12.00 -37.11
C SER A 239 -19.81 -10.60 -36.55
N ARG A 240 -20.64 -10.24 -35.57
CA ARG A 240 -20.20 -9.25 -34.58
C ARG A 240 -19.03 -9.91 -33.88
N LEU A 241 -17.81 -9.57 -34.29
CA LEU A 241 -16.62 -9.77 -33.46
C LEU A 241 -16.93 -9.05 -32.16
N SER A 242 -17.34 -9.81 -31.15
CA SER A 242 -17.58 -9.31 -29.81
C SER A 242 -16.31 -8.62 -29.37
N ARG A 243 -16.37 -7.30 -29.19
CA ARG A 243 -15.27 -6.57 -28.57
C ARG A 243 -14.98 -7.26 -27.23
N PRO A 244 -13.72 -7.59 -26.91
CA PRO A 244 -13.38 -8.09 -25.58
C PRO A 244 -13.98 -7.12 -24.56
N ARG A 245 -14.84 -7.63 -23.66
CA ARG A 245 -15.49 -6.73 -22.70
C ARG A 245 -14.40 -6.11 -21.82
N ALA A 246 -14.40 -4.79 -21.73
CA ALA A 246 -13.31 -4.02 -21.10
C ALA A 246 -13.26 -4.14 -19.57
N ASP A 247 -14.15 -4.94 -18.97
CA ASP A 247 -14.36 -5.11 -17.53
C ASP A 247 -13.72 -6.39 -16.94
N GLN A 248 -13.37 -7.37 -17.79
CA GLN A 248 -12.85 -8.69 -17.36
C GLN A 248 -11.32 -8.71 -17.25
N PHE A 249 -10.76 -8.50 -16.06
CA PHE A 249 -9.33 -8.68 -15.80
C PHE A 249 -9.07 -9.89 -14.91
N CYS A 250 -7.98 -10.60 -15.19
CA CYS A 250 -7.49 -11.69 -14.35
C CYS A 250 -6.00 -11.48 -14.08
N VAL A 251 -5.57 -11.88 -12.89
CA VAL A 251 -4.19 -11.79 -12.42
C VAL A 251 -3.53 -13.16 -12.50
N TYR A 252 -2.33 -13.21 -13.06
CA TYR A 252 -1.60 -14.45 -13.37
C TYR A 252 -0.29 -14.54 -12.60
N ASN A 253 0.07 -15.75 -12.18
CA ASN A 253 1.40 -16.14 -11.70
C ASN A 253 2.19 -16.65 -12.91
N THR A 254 3.02 -15.79 -13.49
CA THR A 254 3.73 -16.06 -14.75
C THR A 254 5.15 -16.56 -14.48
N GLY A 255 5.40 -17.82 -14.85
CA GLY A 255 6.72 -18.44 -14.89
C GLY A 255 7.38 -18.34 -16.28
N SER A 256 8.38 -19.20 -16.52
CA SER A 256 9.03 -19.32 -17.84
C SER A 256 8.12 -19.93 -18.90
N ASP A 257 7.32 -20.92 -18.52
CA ASP A 257 6.62 -21.83 -19.45
C ASP A 257 5.10 -21.89 -19.23
N GLU A 258 4.58 -21.21 -18.18
CA GLU A 258 3.17 -21.28 -17.77
C GLU A 258 2.71 -19.96 -17.11
N ALA A 259 1.45 -19.58 -17.37
CA ALA A 259 0.76 -18.48 -16.70
C ALA A 259 -0.48 -19.02 -15.98
N ILE A 260 -0.41 -19.15 -14.65
CA ILE A 260 -1.50 -19.73 -13.84
C ILE A 260 -2.41 -18.59 -13.36
N PRO A 261 -3.73 -18.60 -13.62
CA PRO A 261 -4.65 -17.58 -13.09
C PRO A 261 -4.74 -17.67 -11.56
N VAL A 262 -4.92 -16.52 -10.90
CA VAL A 262 -4.87 -16.40 -9.43
C VAL A 262 -6.15 -15.81 -8.87
N TYR A 263 -6.61 -14.67 -9.42
CA TYR A 263 -7.88 -14.04 -9.04
C TYR A 263 -8.41 -13.11 -10.13
N VAL A 264 -9.71 -12.82 -10.08
CA VAL A 264 -10.40 -11.89 -11.00
C VAL A 264 -10.42 -10.48 -10.42
N ILE A 265 -10.28 -9.46 -11.27
CA ILE A 265 -10.53 -8.05 -10.94
C ILE A 265 -11.66 -7.54 -11.82
N GLU A 266 -12.67 -6.94 -11.18
CA GLU A 266 -13.74 -6.20 -11.84
C GLU A 266 -13.59 -4.70 -11.53
N TYR A 267 -13.41 -3.88 -12.56
CA TYR A 267 -13.32 -2.43 -12.41
C TYR A 267 -14.67 -1.75 -12.64
N LYS A 268 -15.12 -0.95 -11.67
CA LYS A 268 -16.31 -0.10 -11.79
C LYS A 268 -15.91 1.35 -11.62
N ALA A 269 -16.33 2.22 -12.56
CA ALA A 269 -15.99 3.63 -12.46
C ALA A 269 -16.57 4.24 -11.16
N PRO A 270 -15.79 5.02 -10.39
CA PRO A 270 -16.20 5.48 -9.05
C PRO A 270 -17.42 6.40 -9.06
N HIS A 271 -17.73 7.08 -10.17
CA HIS A 271 -18.95 7.87 -10.30
C HIS A 271 -20.20 7.03 -10.58
N LYS A 272 -20.05 5.77 -11.01
CA LYS A 272 -21.16 4.82 -11.23
C LYS A 272 -21.44 3.96 -10.01
N LEU A 273 -20.39 3.48 -9.34
CA LEU A 273 -20.47 2.74 -8.09
C LEU A 273 -19.73 3.56 -7.01
N THR A 274 -20.43 4.55 -6.44
CA THR A 274 -19.82 5.50 -5.50
C THR A 274 -19.49 4.85 -4.16
N LYS A 275 -18.56 5.44 -3.40
CA LYS A 275 -18.27 5.00 -2.03
C LYS A 275 -19.54 4.95 -1.17
N GLY A 276 -20.41 5.97 -1.26
CA GLY A 276 -21.68 6.01 -0.53
C GLY A 276 -22.63 4.86 -0.91
N THR A 277 -22.74 4.53 -2.20
CA THR A 277 -23.51 3.36 -2.66
C THR A 277 -22.94 2.05 -2.06
N ILE A 278 -21.62 1.89 -2.03
CA ILE A 278 -20.98 0.70 -1.45
C ILE A 278 -21.20 0.64 0.06
N GLU A 279 -21.03 1.75 0.78
CA GLU A 279 -21.14 1.80 2.24
C GLU A 279 -22.56 1.46 2.73
N ALA A 280 -23.59 2.02 2.07
CA ALA A 280 -25.00 1.76 2.36
C ALA A 280 -25.50 0.40 1.85
N GLY A 281 -25.03 -0.03 0.67
CA GLY A 281 -25.51 -1.23 -0.02
C GLY A 281 -24.84 -2.54 0.41
N LEU A 282 -23.56 -2.53 0.80
CA LEU A 282 -22.80 -3.75 1.08
C LEU A 282 -23.04 -4.27 2.50
N VAL A 283 -24.04 -5.14 2.65
CA VAL A 283 -24.41 -5.85 3.88
C VAL A 283 -24.54 -7.36 3.64
N ASP A 284 -24.67 -8.16 4.69
CA ASP A 284 -25.13 -9.55 4.59
C ASP A 284 -26.52 -9.59 3.97
N MET A 285 -26.67 -10.34 2.86
CA MET A 285 -27.91 -10.35 2.07
C MET A 285 -28.16 -11.70 1.37
N ASP A 286 -29.41 -12.16 1.34
CA ASP A 286 -29.82 -13.19 0.39
C ASP A 286 -30.05 -12.53 -0.98
N VAL A 287 -29.42 -13.07 -2.03
CA VAL A 287 -29.43 -12.45 -3.35
C VAL A 287 -30.77 -12.70 -4.07
N GLY A 288 -31.53 -13.72 -3.69
CA GLY A 288 -32.91 -13.89 -4.15
C GLY A 288 -33.79 -12.74 -3.67
N GLU A 289 -33.79 -12.49 -2.36
CA GLU A 289 -34.57 -11.42 -1.72
C GLU A 289 -34.21 -10.03 -2.28
N VAL A 290 -32.93 -9.77 -2.54
CA VAL A 290 -32.48 -8.48 -3.10
C VAL A 290 -32.95 -8.27 -4.56
N ILE A 291 -33.06 -9.34 -5.35
CA ILE A 291 -33.57 -9.25 -6.74
C ILE A 291 -35.10 -9.09 -6.76
N GLU A 292 -35.81 -9.69 -5.80
CA GLU A 292 -37.27 -9.68 -5.73
C GLU A 292 -37.84 -8.40 -5.11
N ASN A 293 -37.13 -7.77 -4.15
CA ASN A 293 -37.60 -6.61 -3.40
C ASN A 293 -36.94 -5.28 -3.83
N VAL A 294 -36.81 -5.05 -5.14
CA VAL A 294 -36.36 -3.76 -5.67
C VAL A 294 -37.51 -2.76 -5.61
N GLU A 295 -37.35 -1.73 -4.79
CA GLU A 295 -38.24 -0.56 -4.73
C GLU A 295 -37.41 0.67 -5.09
N GLU A 296 -37.77 1.35 -6.18
CA GLU A 296 -36.98 2.46 -6.74
C GLU A 296 -36.93 3.69 -5.83
N ASP A 297 -37.98 3.91 -5.04
CA ASP A 297 -38.08 5.00 -4.07
C ASP A 297 -37.19 4.79 -2.82
N ASP A 298 -36.64 3.60 -2.60
CA ASP A 298 -35.70 3.31 -1.51
C ASP A 298 -34.24 3.31 -2.03
N PRO A 299 -33.46 4.36 -1.73
CA PRO A 299 -32.09 4.46 -2.21
C PRO A 299 -31.15 3.42 -1.56
N VAL A 300 -31.50 2.86 -0.40
CA VAL A 300 -30.73 1.80 0.27
C VAL A 300 -31.01 0.44 -0.36
N LYS A 301 -32.27 0.12 -0.70
CA LYS A 301 -32.59 -1.09 -1.50
C LYS A 301 -31.94 -1.03 -2.88
N THR A 302 -32.02 0.12 -3.54
CA THR A 302 -31.32 0.37 -4.82
C THR A 302 -29.81 0.20 -4.68
N ALA A 303 -29.19 0.71 -3.61
CA ALA A 303 -27.76 0.52 -3.36
C ALA A 303 -27.39 -0.95 -3.08
N ARG A 304 -28.22 -1.70 -2.34
CA ARG A 304 -28.05 -3.14 -2.09
C ARG A 304 -28.09 -3.94 -3.39
N TRP A 305 -29.11 -3.70 -4.23
CA TRP A 305 -29.21 -4.32 -5.55
C TRP A 305 -27.97 -4.05 -6.40
N ARG A 306 -27.55 -2.77 -6.43
CA ARG A 306 -26.37 -2.32 -7.20
C ARG A 306 -25.07 -3.00 -6.81
N VAL A 307 -24.85 -3.14 -5.51
CA VAL A 307 -23.68 -3.86 -4.96
C VAL A 307 -23.81 -5.36 -5.25
N ALA A 308 -24.97 -5.96 -5.04
CA ALA A 308 -25.22 -7.38 -5.25
C ALA A 308 -25.00 -7.81 -6.71
N ALA A 309 -25.40 -6.99 -7.68
CA ALA A 309 -25.18 -7.22 -9.11
C ALA A 309 -23.69 -7.16 -9.46
N CYS A 310 -22.97 -6.14 -8.97
CA CYS A 310 -21.53 -6.00 -9.22
C CYS A 310 -20.71 -7.17 -8.62
N ILE A 311 -21.09 -7.62 -7.42
CA ILE A 311 -20.49 -8.81 -6.80
C ILE A 311 -20.85 -10.07 -7.59
N SER A 312 -22.12 -10.25 -7.98
CA SER A 312 -22.58 -11.41 -8.77
C SER A 312 -21.88 -11.51 -10.13
N GLN A 313 -21.65 -10.37 -10.80
CA GLN A 313 -20.84 -10.30 -12.02
C GLN A 313 -19.43 -10.86 -11.78
N THR A 314 -18.74 -10.38 -10.75
CA THR A 314 -17.36 -10.78 -10.44
C THR A 314 -17.29 -12.25 -10.04
N PHE A 315 -18.23 -12.67 -9.19
CA PHE A 315 -18.42 -14.06 -8.78
C PHE A 315 -18.64 -15.00 -9.97
N SER A 316 -19.46 -14.63 -10.96
CA SER A 316 -19.65 -15.46 -12.16
C SER A 316 -18.33 -15.72 -12.90
N TYR A 317 -17.46 -14.72 -12.98
CA TYR A 317 -16.14 -14.87 -13.61
C TYR A 317 -15.19 -15.71 -12.74
N MET A 318 -15.23 -15.58 -11.42
CA MET A 318 -14.50 -16.45 -10.48
C MET A 318 -14.88 -17.91 -10.67
N ILE A 319 -16.19 -18.23 -10.71
CA ILE A 319 -16.69 -19.58 -10.98
C ILE A 319 -16.26 -20.10 -12.37
N GLN A 320 -16.35 -19.26 -13.40
CA GLN A 320 -15.96 -19.63 -14.78
C GLN A 320 -14.44 -19.88 -14.91
N ALA A 321 -13.63 -19.08 -14.22
CA ALA A 321 -12.17 -19.21 -14.16
C ALA A 321 -11.69 -20.35 -13.24
N GLY A 322 -12.57 -20.88 -12.37
CA GLY A 322 -12.21 -21.88 -11.35
C GLY A 322 -11.39 -21.29 -10.20
N LEU A 323 -11.68 -20.06 -9.79
CA LEU A 323 -10.89 -19.31 -8.81
C LEU A 323 -11.71 -19.04 -7.55
N GLU A 324 -11.09 -19.21 -6.39
CA GLU A 324 -11.69 -18.91 -5.09
C GLU A 324 -11.69 -17.41 -4.77
N TYR A 325 -10.79 -16.63 -5.40
CA TYR A 325 -10.54 -15.23 -5.05
C TYR A 325 -10.85 -14.25 -6.19
N GLY A 326 -11.27 -13.04 -5.81
CA GLY A 326 -11.44 -11.90 -6.72
C GLY A 326 -11.64 -10.59 -5.95
N TYR A 327 -11.72 -9.46 -6.64
CA TYR A 327 -12.23 -8.22 -6.04
C TYR A 327 -12.91 -7.28 -7.03
N VAL A 328 -13.85 -6.47 -6.52
CA VAL A 328 -14.37 -5.29 -7.21
C VAL A 328 -13.53 -4.08 -6.78
N CYS A 329 -13.10 -3.24 -7.72
CA CYS A 329 -12.34 -2.02 -7.44
C CYS A 329 -12.97 -0.80 -8.10
N THR A 330 -13.17 0.26 -7.31
CA THR A 330 -13.53 1.61 -7.77
C THR A 330 -12.38 2.60 -7.67
N GLY A 331 -11.22 2.12 -7.21
CA GLY A 331 -10.04 2.91 -6.85
C GLY A 331 -10.14 3.49 -5.44
N GLU A 332 -11.31 4.02 -5.06
CA GLU A 332 -11.55 4.47 -3.69
C GLU A 332 -11.81 3.29 -2.75
N ALA A 333 -12.58 2.30 -3.23
CA ALA A 333 -12.99 1.13 -2.47
C ALA A 333 -12.55 -0.18 -3.15
N PHE A 334 -12.22 -1.16 -2.32
CA PHE A 334 -11.89 -2.53 -2.71
C PHE A 334 -12.83 -3.49 -1.97
N ILE A 335 -13.66 -4.22 -2.72
CA ILE A 335 -14.50 -5.30 -2.19
C ILE A 335 -13.80 -6.61 -2.50
N PHE A 336 -13.00 -7.11 -1.56
CA PHE A 336 -12.32 -8.40 -1.68
C PHE A 336 -13.31 -9.55 -1.50
N LEU A 337 -13.27 -10.51 -2.41
CA LEU A 337 -14.21 -11.63 -2.49
C LEU A 337 -13.49 -12.98 -2.29
N HIS A 338 -14.19 -13.92 -1.65
CA HIS A 338 -13.79 -15.31 -1.52
C HIS A 338 -14.98 -16.26 -1.64
N VAL A 339 -14.81 -17.34 -2.38
CA VAL A 339 -15.76 -18.45 -2.51
C VAL A 339 -15.09 -19.70 -1.96
N ASN A 340 -15.77 -20.42 -1.07
CA ASN A 340 -15.25 -21.64 -0.48
C ASN A 340 -15.21 -22.76 -1.54
N SER A 341 -14.17 -23.62 -1.51
CA SER A 341 -14.07 -24.80 -2.37
C SER A 341 -15.29 -25.72 -2.29
N ASP A 342 -15.93 -25.78 -1.12
CA ASP A 342 -16.98 -26.74 -0.75
C ASP A 342 -18.39 -26.14 -0.76
N ASP A 343 -18.51 -24.80 -0.70
CA ASP A 343 -19.77 -24.06 -0.84
C ASP A 343 -19.64 -22.95 -1.88
N HIS A 344 -20.14 -23.23 -3.09
CA HIS A 344 -20.19 -22.26 -4.18
C HIS A 344 -21.35 -21.27 -4.04
N THR A 345 -22.35 -21.55 -3.18
CA THR A 345 -23.57 -20.74 -3.06
C THR A 345 -23.38 -19.46 -2.26
N THR A 346 -22.32 -19.38 -1.46
CA THR A 346 -21.96 -18.22 -0.64
C THR A 346 -20.67 -17.56 -1.16
N VAL A 347 -20.70 -16.24 -1.34
CA VAL A 347 -19.50 -15.42 -1.50
C VAL A 347 -19.27 -14.57 -0.24
N TYR A 348 -18.04 -14.59 0.25
CA TYR A 348 -17.59 -13.81 1.41
C TYR A 348 -16.94 -12.51 0.96
N TYR A 349 -17.28 -11.38 1.59
CA TYR A 349 -16.77 -10.05 1.23
C TYR A 349 -15.98 -9.39 2.36
N TYR A 350 -14.94 -8.62 2.01
CA TYR A 350 -14.30 -7.64 2.90
C TYR A 350 -14.16 -6.30 2.19
N LEU A 351 -14.57 -5.21 2.85
CA LEU A 351 -14.49 -3.84 2.30
C LEU A 351 -13.32 -3.07 2.90
N SER A 352 -12.32 -2.74 2.07
CA SER A 352 -11.33 -1.71 2.39
C SER A 352 -11.63 -0.41 1.62
N VAL A 353 -11.37 0.73 2.26
CA VAL A 353 -11.32 2.05 1.62
C VAL A 353 -10.00 2.68 2.07
N PRO A 354 -8.88 2.42 1.37
CA PRO A 354 -7.54 2.69 1.90
C PRO A 354 -7.27 4.13 2.35
N ASN A 355 -7.84 5.13 1.66
CA ASN A 355 -7.67 6.53 2.05
C ASN A 355 -8.42 6.88 3.35
N ASP A 356 -9.56 6.23 3.63
CA ASP A 356 -10.30 6.39 4.87
C ASP A 356 -9.68 5.56 6.01
N ASP A 357 -9.21 4.34 5.70
CA ASP A 357 -8.57 3.42 6.64
C ASP A 357 -7.23 3.96 7.14
N VAL A 358 -6.45 4.59 6.26
CA VAL A 358 -5.10 5.10 6.55
C VAL A 358 -5.09 6.58 6.92
N GLY A 359 -5.83 7.43 6.19
CA GLY A 359 -5.69 8.88 6.23
C GLY A 359 -4.53 9.40 5.36
N GLU A 360 -4.04 10.61 5.64
CA GLU A 360 -2.97 11.26 4.84
C GLU A 360 -1.60 10.58 4.98
N THR A 361 -1.32 9.92 6.12
CA THR A 361 -0.04 9.25 6.37
C THR A 361 -0.25 7.91 7.05
N THR A 362 0.67 6.96 6.85
CA THR A 362 0.54 5.60 7.38
C THR A 362 0.93 5.46 8.86
N GLY A 363 1.34 6.55 9.53
CA GLY A 363 1.93 6.52 10.88
C GLY A 363 3.33 5.86 10.95
N TRP A 364 3.88 5.40 9.83
CA TRP A 364 5.21 4.78 9.78
C TRP A 364 6.34 5.81 9.88
N ALA A 365 7.37 5.47 10.65
CA ALA A 365 8.65 6.17 10.70
C ALA A 365 9.80 5.15 10.72
N SER A 366 10.94 5.51 10.14
CA SER A 366 12.10 4.62 9.93
C SER A 366 12.63 3.96 11.21
N ASP A 367 12.55 4.66 12.34
CA ASP A 367 13.24 4.33 13.58
C ASP A 367 12.29 4.02 14.75
N SER A 368 11.01 3.76 14.45
CA SER A 368 10.00 3.42 15.46
C SER A 368 9.24 2.15 15.13
N ASP A 369 9.16 1.22 16.08
CA ASP A 369 8.27 0.04 16.04
C ASP A 369 6.86 0.41 16.58
N ARG A 370 6.40 1.63 16.24
CA ARG A 370 5.05 2.11 16.59
C ARG A 370 4.02 1.46 15.67
N ASP A 371 2.80 1.33 16.18
CA ASP A 371 1.68 0.86 15.40
C ASP A 371 1.46 1.80 14.20
N ASN A 372 1.42 1.18 13.02
CA ASN A 372 1.30 1.82 11.72
C ASN A 372 0.20 1.13 10.90
N ARG A 373 -0.23 1.79 9.83
CA ARG A 373 -1.33 1.37 8.95
C ARG A 373 -0.85 0.92 7.57
N LEU A 374 0.39 0.46 7.45
CA LEU A 374 0.97 0.05 6.16
C LEU A 374 0.20 -1.08 5.49
N HIS A 375 -0.34 -2.02 6.28
CA HIS A 375 -1.19 -3.11 5.81
C HIS A 375 -2.51 -2.63 5.23
N LEU A 376 -3.04 -1.48 5.66
CA LEU A 376 -4.31 -0.90 5.20
C LEU A 376 -4.20 -0.06 3.93
N THR A 377 -2.97 0.22 3.46
CA THR A 377 -2.75 0.90 2.18
C THR A 377 -3.27 0.06 1.01
N ALA A 378 -3.63 0.68 -0.12
CA ALA A 378 -4.14 -0.04 -1.29
C ALA A 378 -3.18 -1.14 -1.77
N ILE A 379 -1.88 -0.81 -1.85
CA ILE A 379 -0.82 -1.77 -2.19
C ILE A 379 -0.66 -2.82 -1.08
N GLY A 380 -0.76 -2.46 0.19
CA GLY A 380 -0.69 -3.41 1.30
C GLY A 380 -1.80 -4.46 1.24
N GLN A 381 -3.05 -4.03 1.14
CA GLN A 381 -4.21 -4.90 1.03
C GLN A 381 -4.10 -5.83 -0.18
N VAL A 382 -3.78 -5.29 -1.37
CA VAL A 382 -3.66 -6.09 -2.59
C VAL A 382 -2.44 -7.01 -2.55
N LEU A 383 -1.27 -6.58 -2.08
CA LEU A 383 -0.09 -7.44 -1.94
C LEU A 383 -0.37 -8.65 -1.06
N ALA A 384 -0.93 -8.45 0.13
CA ALA A 384 -1.26 -9.54 1.04
C ALA A 384 -2.39 -10.44 0.47
N PHE A 385 -3.34 -9.86 -0.25
CA PHE A 385 -4.38 -10.61 -0.97
C PHE A 385 -3.79 -11.49 -2.08
N THR A 386 -2.91 -10.95 -2.92
CA THR A 386 -2.21 -11.67 -3.99
C THR A 386 -1.37 -12.80 -3.41
N LEU A 387 -0.55 -12.54 -2.38
CA LEU A 387 0.28 -13.55 -1.73
C LEU A 387 -0.54 -14.68 -1.07
N ARG A 388 -1.73 -14.38 -0.51
CA ARG A 388 -2.67 -15.43 -0.07
C ARG A 388 -3.22 -16.23 -1.25
N ALA A 389 -3.75 -15.56 -2.27
CA ALA A 389 -4.42 -16.19 -3.40
C ALA A 389 -3.47 -17.09 -4.22
N LEU A 390 -2.19 -16.73 -4.33
CA LEU A 390 -1.14 -17.54 -4.97
C LEU A 390 -0.92 -18.91 -4.32
N ARG A 391 -1.33 -19.10 -3.06
CA ARG A 391 -1.23 -20.41 -2.36
C ARG A 391 -2.33 -21.38 -2.77
N THR A 392 -3.44 -20.90 -3.36
CA THR A 392 -4.55 -21.70 -3.85
C THR A 392 -4.43 -21.94 -5.36
N PRO A 393 -4.32 -23.20 -5.83
CA PRO A 393 -4.33 -23.50 -7.26
C PRO A 393 -5.75 -23.39 -7.85
N PRO A 394 -5.89 -23.08 -9.16
CA PRO A 394 -7.20 -23.08 -9.83
C PRO A 394 -7.90 -24.43 -9.85
N HIS A 395 -9.21 -24.41 -9.70
CA HIS A 395 -10.09 -25.58 -9.74
C HIS A 395 -10.33 -26.10 -11.17
N GLY A 396 -10.34 -27.42 -11.31
CA GLY A 396 -10.58 -28.10 -12.58
C GLY A 396 -12.04 -28.04 -13.07
N GLN A 397 -12.30 -28.61 -14.26
CA GLN A 397 -13.61 -28.51 -14.92
C GLN A 397 -14.77 -29.12 -14.10
N ASN A 398 -14.51 -30.18 -13.32
CA ASN A 398 -15.54 -30.83 -12.49
C ASN A 398 -16.16 -29.87 -11.46
N TRP A 399 -15.32 -29.07 -10.79
CA TRP A 399 -15.76 -28.06 -9.82
C TRP A 399 -16.63 -27.00 -10.50
N ARG A 400 -16.20 -26.50 -11.66
CA ARG A 400 -16.93 -25.48 -12.45
C ARG A 400 -18.29 -26.01 -12.94
N ASN A 401 -18.35 -27.28 -13.35
CA ASN A 401 -19.59 -27.94 -13.75
C ASN A 401 -20.55 -28.14 -12.56
N HIS A 402 -20.02 -28.51 -11.38
CA HIS A 402 -20.80 -28.68 -10.17
C HIS A 402 -21.41 -27.35 -9.69
N ALA A 403 -20.57 -26.32 -9.56
CA ALA A 403 -21.02 -24.96 -9.23
C ALA A 403 -22.07 -24.46 -10.25
N GLY A 404 -21.82 -24.64 -11.55
CA GLY A 404 -22.75 -24.26 -12.62
C GLY A 404 -24.08 -25.02 -12.63
N ALA A 405 -24.18 -26.18 -11.98
CA ALA A 405 -25.42 -26.95 -11.82
C ALA A 405 -26.23 -26.50 -10.58
N MET A 406 -25.57 -25.97 -9.55
CA MET A 406 -26.21 -25.46 -8.33
C MET A 406 -26.65 -23.99 -8.45
N LEU A 407 -25.85 -23.17 -9.13
CA LEU A 407 -25.99 -21.72 -9.10
C LEU A 407 -27.09 -21.21 -10.02
N LYS A 408 -27.92 -20.32 -9.48
CA LYS A 408 -28.96 -19.61 -10.24
C LYS A 408 -28.32 -18.53 -11.11
N LYS A 409 -29.01 -18.14 -12.18
CA LYS A 409 -28.65 -16.96 -12.97
C LYS A 409 -29.32 -15.71 -12.42
N TRP A 410 -28.63 -14.57 -12.51
CA TRP A 410 -29.23 -13.26 -12.28
C TRP A 410 -30.28 -12.99 -13.35
N LYS A 411 -31.50 -12.63 -12.92
CA LYS A 411 -32.60 -12.19 -13.77
C LYS A 411 -32.98 -10.78 -13.34
N ILE A 412 -33.19 -9.89 -14.31
CA ILE A 412 -33.68 -8.54 -14.06
C ILE A 412 -35.22 -8.60 -14.24
N PRO A 413 -36.04 -8.13 -13.28
CA PRO A 413 -37.45 -7.83 -13.53
C PRO A 413 -37.55 -6.81 -14.66
N HIS A 414 -38.47 -7.01 -15.63
CA HIS A 414 -38.45 -6.25 -16.88
C HIS A 414 -38.65 -4.73 -16.68
N ASP A 415 -37.89 -3.96 -17.46
CA ASP A 415 -37.96 -2.52 -17.73
C ASP A 415 -37.48 -1.51 -16.64
N ASP A 416 -36.33 -0.90 -16.97
CA ASP A 416 -35.89 0.48 -16.68
C ASP A 416 -35.86 1.01 -15.23
N ILE A 417 -34.85 0.59 -14.43
CA ILE A 417 -34.35 1.42 -13.31
C ILE A 417 -33.81 2.75 -13.87
N PRO A 418 -34.39 3.92 -13.52
CA PRO A 418 -34.01 5.18 -14.16
C PRO A 418 -32.58 5.64 -13.81
N GLU A 419 -31.84 6.10 -14.83
CA GLU A 419 -30.44 6.53 -14.71
C GLU A 419 -30.25 7.86 -13.91
N SER A 420 -31.34 8.48 -13.42
CA SER A 420 -31.41 9.92 -13.13
C SER A 420 -31.53 10.37 -11.65
N GLU A 421 -31.01 9.62 -10.67
CA GLU A 421 -30.99 10.05 -9.24
C GLU A 421 -29.59 10.00 -8.56
N LEU A 422 -28.52 9.63 -9.29
CA LEU A 422 -27.18 9.39 -8.70
C LEU A 422 -26.54 10.57 -7.94
N GLU A 423 -26.71 11.82 -8.41
CA GLU A 423 -26.14 12.99 -7.71
C GLU A 423 -26.98 13.42 -6.49
N LYS A 424 -28.31 13.26 -6.52
CA LYS A 424 -29.19 13.64 -5.39
C LYS A 424 -29.23 12.60 -4.27
N SER A 425 -29.02 11.32 -4.59
CA SER A 425 -29.03 10.24 -3.61
C SER A 425 -27.72 10.15 -2.81
N SER A 426 -26.58 10.56 -3.38
CA SER A 426 -25.27 10.36 -2.73
C SER A 426 -25.10 11.18 -1.44
N GLU A 427 -25.76 12.33 -1.30
CA GLU A 427 -25.76 13.10 -0.05
C GLU A 427 -26.56 12.35 1.03
N LYS A 428 -27.77 11.88 0.70
CA LYS A 428 -28.65 11.10 1.61
C LYS A 428 -28.06 9.75 2.02
N LEU A 429 -27.25 9.12 1.16
CA LEU A 429 -26.63 7.83 1.45
C LEU A 429 -25.43 7.92 2.41
N SER A 430 -24.86 9.12 2.61
CA SER A 430 -23.65 9.30 3.43
C SER A 430 -23.86 9.05 4.94
N ASP A 431 -25.12 9.11 5.40
CA ASP A 431 -25.53 8.81 6.78
C ASP A 431 -25.58 7.28 7.06
N TYR A 432 -25.70 6.44 6.03
CA TYR A 432 -25.94 4.99 6.17
C TYR A 432 -24.65 4.18 6.36
N LYS A 433 -23.77 4.64 7.27
CA LYS A 433 -22.50 3.95 7.58
C LYS A 433 -22.73 2.68 8.39
N GLN A 434 -22.60 1.55 7.71
CA GLN A 434 -22.67 0.23 8.33
C GLN A 434 -21.46 -0.05 9.22
N ASN A 435 -21.71 -0.48 10.46
CA ASN A 435 -20.67 -0.97 11.36
C ASN A 435 -20.15 -2.33 10.84
N ARG A 436 -18.84 -2.45 10.60
CA ARG A 436 -18.20 -3.65 10.04
C ARG A 436 -17.20 -4.23 11.04
N PRO A 437 -17.56 -5.25 11.83
CA PRO A 437 -16.70 -5.85 12.84
C PRO A 437 -15.32 -6.26 12.32
N SER A 438 -15.25 -6.88 11.13
CA SER A 438 -13.97 -7.33 10.55
C SER A 438 -13.04 -6.17 10.22
N ARG A 439 -13.58 -5.08 9.66
CA ARG A 439 -12.81 -3.87 9.34
C ARG A 439 -12.30 -3.18 10.60
N ASN A 440 -13.16 -3.08 11.62
CA ASN A 440 -12.78 -2.53 12.91
C ASN A 440 -11.72 -3.39 13.63
N GLU A 441 -11.74 -4.71 13.46
CA GLU A 441 -10.65 -5.60 13.91
C GLU A 441 -9.35 -5.30 13.13
N TYR A 442 -9.41 -5.20 11.80
CA TYR A 442 -8.20 -5.03 10.98
C TYR A 442 -7.53 -3.65 11.14
N ILE A 443 -8.31 -2.60 11.41
CA ILE A 443 -7.80 -1.25 11.71
C ILE A 443 -7.03 -1.20 13.04
N ARG A 444 -7.43 -2.00 14.04
CA ARG A 444 -6.82 -1.97 15.39
C ARG A 444 -5.51 -2.74 15.50
N ILE A 445 -5.17 -3.57 14.52
CA ILE A 445 -3.90 -4.32 14.53
C ILE A 445 -2.83 -3.60 13.72
N SER A 446 -1.57 -3.94 13.96
CA SER A 446 -0.44 -3.51 13.14
C SER A 446 0.52 -4.69 12.95
N PRO A 447 0.35 -5.52 11.90
CA PRO A 447 1.17 -6.71 11.68
C PRO A 447 2.52 -6.39 11.04
N VAL A 448 2.68 -5.22 10.43
CA VAL A 448 3.94 -4.77 9.81
C VAL A 448 4.86 -4.18 10.89
N LYS A 449 5.82 -4.99 11.36
CA LYS A 449 6.78 -4.61 12.41
C LYS A 449 8.21 -4.69 11.89
N THR A 450 8.99 -3.63 12.11
CA THR A 450 10.33 -3.47 11.51
C THR A 450 11.44 -4.12 12.34
N ARG A 451 11.15 -4.45 13.61
CA ARG A 451 12.02 -5.23 14.47
C ARG A 451 11.37 -6.55 14.86
N SER A 452 12.08 -7.65 14.64
CA SER A 452 11.80 -8.89 15.33
C SER A 452 11.88 -8.64 16.84
N LYS A 453 10.80 -8.90 17.58
CA LYS A 453 10.92 -9.12 19.02
C LYS A 453 11.89 -10.28 19.20
N GLY A 454 13.08 -10.01 19.74
CA GLY A 454 13.98 -11.08 20.17
C GLY A 454 13.21 -12.03 21.08
N LEU A 455 13.40 -13.35 20.89
CA LEU A 455 12.58 -14.42 21.46
C LEU A 455 12.32 -14.20 22.96
N ALA A 456 11.17 -13.59 23.27
CA ALA A 456 10.74 -13.38 24.65
C ALA A 456 10.24 -14.71 25.18
N ALA A 457 11.09 -15.39 25.96
CA ALA A 457 10.74 -16.62 26.66
C ALA A 457 9.42 -16.44 27.43
N GLY A 458 8.56 -17.46 27.38
CA GLY A 458 7.13 -17.28 27.55
C GLY A 458 6.70 -16.73 28.92
N SER A 459 5.86 -15.68 28.91
CA SER A 459 5.03 -15.34 30.05
C SER A 459 3.75 -16.18 29.99
N SER A 460 3.76 -17.32 30.67
CA SER A 460 2.56 -18.12 30.91
C SER A 460 1.61 -17.34 31.83
N ARG A 461 0.45 -16.92 31.32
CA ARG A 461 -0.67 -16.46 32.15
C ARG A 461 -1.88 -17.36 31.92
N ARG A 462 -2.09 -18.27 32.86
CA ARG A 462 -3.34 -19.06 32.99
C ARG A 462 -4.54 -18.13 33.25
N PRO A 463 -5.76 -18.51 32.86
CA PRO A 463 -6.95 -17.70 33.07
C PRO A 463 -7.48 -17.84 34.49
N ALA A 464 -8.00 -16.74 35.05
CA ALA A 464 -8.86 -16.74 36.24
C ALA A 464 -10.31 -16.52 35.81
N LYS A 465 -11.24 -17.30 36.39
CA LYS A 465 -12.67 -17.29 36.05
C LYS A 465 -13.49 -16.53 37.11
N THR A 466 -14.35 -15.64 36.63
CA THR A 466 -15.76 -15.42 37.06
C THR A 466 -16.05 -14.78 38.44
N SER A 467 -17.09 -13.92 38.43
CA SER A 467 -17.85 -13.35 39.57
C SER A 467 -17.16 -12.15 40.28
N THR A 468 -17.86 -11.07 40.66
CA THR A 468 -19.32 -10.81 40.79
C THR A 468 -19.67 -9.34 40.47
N ASN A 469 -20.96 -9.05 40.23
CA ASN A 469 -21.65 -7.74 40.09
C ASN A 469 -21.01 -6.51 40.78
N TRP A 470 -21.22 -5.32 40.20
CA TRP A 470 -22.22 -4.34 40.69
C TRP A 470 -22.73 -3.48 39.51
N GLU A 471 -24.04 -3.20 39.49
CA GLU A 471 -24.71 -2.27 38.56
C GLU A 471 -24.88 -0.87 39.19
N THR A 472 -25.37 0.08 38.39
CA THR A 472 -25.89 1.44 38.74
C THR A 472 -24.87 2.42 39.37
N SER A 473 -24.80 3.69 38.97
CA SER A 473 -25.87 4.59 38.50
C SER A 473 -25.32 5.73 37.63
N ASP A 474 -26.19 6.28 36.78
CA ASP A 474 -25.99 7.54 36.07
C ASP A 474 -26.04 8.76 37.03
N ASP A 475 -25.36 9.86 36.70
CA ASP A 475 -26.00 11.18 36.49
C ASP A 475 -25.04 12.21 35.81
N ASP A 476 -25.63 13.26 35.26
CA ASP A 476 -25.06 14.22 34.29
C ASP A 476 -24.48 15.52 34.90
N SER A 477 -23.97 16.37 33.99
CA SER A 477 -23.92 17.86 34.07
C SER A 477 -22.63 18.59 34.48
N SER A 478 -22.06 19.19 33.43
CA SER A 478 -21.23 20.40 33.35
C SER A 478 -21.48 21.54 34.37
N GLY A 479 -20.40 22.25 34.77
CA GLY A 479 -20.48 23.55 35.46
C GLY A 479 -19.15 24.32 35.43
N ASN A 480 -19.13 25.50 34.79
CA ASN A 480 -17.95 26.31 34.44
C ASN A 480 -17.62 27.44 35.46
N GLY A 481 -16.34 27.80 35.60
CA GLY A 481 -15.91 29.19 35.84
C GLY A 481 -15.06 29.51 37.09
N GLY A 482 -13.94 30.24 36.92
CA GLY A 482 -13.22 30.89 38.01
C GLY A 482 -11.79 31.37 37.69
N TYR A 483 -11.55 32.69 37.70
CA TYR A 483 -10.25 33.37 37.54
C TYR A 483 -10.06 34.42 38.69
N ASP A 484 -8.91 35.04 38.97
CA ASP A 484 -7.63 35.02 38.23
C ASP A 484 -6.36 34.83 39.13
N PRO A 485 -5.76 35.85 39.80
CA PRO A 485 -4.30 35.98 39.66
C PRO A 485 -3.43 36.04 40.94
N GLU A 486 -2.12 36.10 40.66
CA GLU A 486 -0.97 36.56 41.48
C GLU A 486 0.04 35.52 42.03
N SER A 487 1.31 35.82 41.74
CA SER A 487 2.58 35.12 42.01
C SER A 487 3.23 35.67 43.33
N PRO A 488 4.37 35.16 43.92
CA PRO A 488 5.57 34.67 43.20
C PRO A 488 6.59 33.67 43.87
N LEU A 489 7.51 33.18 43.03
CA LEU A 489 8.94 32.84 43.26
C LEU A 489 9.40 31.76 44.28
N SER A 490 9.88 30.62 43.76
CA SER A 490 11.19 29.94 44.03
C SER A 490 11.19 28.56 43.34
N GLY A 491 12.26 27.95 42.81
CA GLY A 491 13.66 28.37 42.62
C GLY A 491 14.54 27.18 42.16
N ARG A 492 15.19 27.31 40.99
CA ARG A 492 16.23 26.45 40.35
C ARG A 492 15.85 25.09 39.70
N PRO A 493 16.40 24.80 38.50
CA PRO A 493 16.50 23.45 37.93
C PRO A 493 17.84 22.76 38.27
N SER A 494 17.87 21.43 38.26
CA SER A 494 19.10 20.64 38.42
C SER A 494 19.53 19.98 37.10
N ASN A 495 20.47 20.61 36.42
CA ASN A 495 21.26 19.95 35.38
C ASN A 495 22.31 19.05 36.05
N ILE A 496 22.33 17.76 35.74
CA ILE A 496 23.50 16.90 35.99
C ILE A 496 24.06 16.49 34.63
N MET A 497 25.13 17.17 34.21
CA MET A 497 26.00 16.69 33.15
C MET A 497 27.06 15.78 33.77
N VAL A 498 27.06 14.49 33.42
CA VAL A 498 28.21 13.62 33.71
C VAL A 498 29.25 13.84 32.62
N VAL A 499 30.34 14.53 32.97
CA VAL A 499 31.48 14.77 32.08
C VAL A 499 32.37 13.53 32.09
N VAL A 500 32.45 12.83 30.95
CA VAL A 500 33.46 11.79 30.71
C VAL A 500 34.70 12.45 30.08
N PRO A 501 35.89 12.37 30.70
CA PRO A 501 37.10 12.97 30.14
C PRO A 501 37.67 12.11 28.98
N PRO A 502 38.28 12.73 27.96
CA PRO A 502 38.94 12.00 26.88
C PRO A 502 40.28 11.38 27.33
N PRO A 503 40.66 10.20 26.82
CA PRO A 503 41.96 9.60 27.11
C PRO A 503 43.10 10.38 26.44
N LYS A 504 44.24 10.49 27.13
CA LYS A 504 45.46 11.14 26.62
C LYS A 504 46.19 10.25 25.61
N PRO A 505 46.95 10.83 24.66
CA PRO A 505 47.73 10.05 23.71
C PRO A 505 48.98 9.43 24.36
N GLY A 506 49.06 8.10 24.37
CA GLY A 506 50.26 7.34 24.74
C GLY A 506 51.14 7.05 23.52
N GLN A 507 52.44 7.33 23.62
CA GLN A 507 53.41 7.07 22.55
C GLN A 507 53.82 5.58 22.50
N GLY A 508 54.01 5.08 21.26
CA GLY A 508 54.98 4.05 20.86
C GLY A 508 55.19 2.81 21.74
N GLY A 509 54.69 1.65 21.29
CA GLY A 509 55.00 0.36 21.92
C GLY A 509 54.76 -0.85 20.99
N SER A 510 55.82 -1.25 20.29
CA SER A 510 56.07 -2.53 19.59
C SER A 510 54.89 -3.38 19.06
N ASN A 511 54.94 -3.64 17.75
CA ASN A 511 54.17 -4.67 17.08
C ASN A 511 54.68 -6.07 17.49
N THR A 512 53.97 -6.77 18.37
CA THR A 512 54.20 -8.21 18.63
C THR A 512 52.91 -9.01 18.47
N GLN A 513 52.82 -9.72 17.34
CA GLN A 513 51.87 -10.81 17.17
C GLN A 513 52.26 -11.96 18.10
N THR A 514 51.51 -12.17 19.18
CA THR A 514 51.61 -13.38 19.99
C THR A 514 50.35 -14.22 19.80
N SER A 515 50.54 -15.33 19.06
CA SER A 515 49.80 -16.60 19.11
C SER A 515 48.55 -16.66 19.99
N GLY A 516 47.42 -17.04 19.40
CA GLY A 516 46.16 -17.21 20.12
C GLY A 516 46.25 -18.19 21.28
N GLN A 517 45.73 -17.77 22.42
CA GLN A 517 45.21 -18.66 23.47
C GLN A 517 43.69 -18.67 23.33
N GLN A 518 43.10 -19.85 23.16
CA GLN A 518 41.65 -20.02 23.33
C GLN A 518 41.33 -19.68 24.79
N ARG A 519 40.69 -18.53 25.04
CA ARG A 519 40.12 -18.26 26.36
C ARG A 519 38.95 -19.20 26.55
N GLU A 520 38.99 -20.00 27.61
CA GLU A 520 37.89 -20.88 27.98
C GLU A 520 36.65 -20.03 28.30
N TYR A 521 35.46 -20.57 28.00
CA TYR A 521 34.22 -19.84 28.24
C TYR A 521 33.89 -19.77 29.74
N CYS A 522 33.39 -18.62 30.20
CA CYS A 522 32.94 -18.48 31.59
C CYS A 522 31.75 -19.41 31.89
N THR A 523 31.65 -19.89 33.13
CA THR A 523 30.51 -20.72 33.53
C THR A 523 29.22 -19.92 33.46
N GLN A 524 28.10 -20.61 33.19
CA GLN A 524 26.79 -19.96 33.09
C GLN A 524 26.39 -19.25 34.39
N LYS A 525 26.85 -19.75 35.55
CA LYS A 525 26.68 -19.09 36.85
C LYS A 525 27.48 -17.79 36.95
N CYS A 526 28.75 -17.79 36.55
CA CYS A 526 29.58 -16.58 36.53
C CYS A 526 28.99 -15.49 35.62
N LEU A 527 28.49 -15.87 34.45
CA LEU A 527 27.79 -14.95 33.54
C LEU A 527 26.49 -14.41 34.14
N LEU A 528 25.74 -15.24 34.88
CA LEU A 528 24.53 -14.81 35.58
C LEU A 528 24.82 -13.83 36.73
N GLY A 529 25.92 -14.06 37.47
CA GLY A 529 26.41 -13.17 38.52
C GLY A 529 26.78 -11.80 37.97
N LEU A 530 27.58 -11.76 36.89
CA LEU A 530 27.96 -10.53 36.18
C LEU A 530 26.76 -9.70 35.69
N ILE A 531 25.71 -10.35 35.18
CA ILE A 531 24.52 -9.65 34.66
C ILE A 531 23.65 -9.09 35.79
N ASN A 532 23.56 -9.81 36.92
CA ASN A 532 22.64 -9.47 38.01
C ASN A 532 23.31 -8.77 39.22
N GLY A 533 24.63 -8.52 39.17
CA GLY A 533 25.39 -7.99 40.32
C GLY A 533 25.44 -8.95 41.51
N GLY A 534 25.45 -10.27 41.23
CA GLY A 534 25.47 -11.33 42.24
C GLY A 534 26.82 -12.07 42.29
N LEU A 535 26.97 -12.93 43.30
CA LEU A 535 28.18 -13.72 43.52
C LEU A 535 28.65 -14.44 42.25
N LEU A 536 29.94 -14.32 41.95
CA LEU A 536 30.59 -15.02 40.84
C LEU A 536 30.86 -16.48 41.22
N ASP A 537 31.04 -17.33 40.20
CA ASP A 537 31.36 -18.74 40.39
C ASP A 537 32.88 -18.90 40.52
N GLU A 538 33.37 -19.21 41.72
CA GLU A 538 34.79 -19.40 42.03
C GLU A 538 35.47 -20.47 41.16
N ASN A 539 34.70 -21.40 40.57
CA ASN A 539 35.20 -22.44 39.67
C ASN A 539 35.29 -21.98 38.20
N CYS A 540 34.93 -20.74 37.89
CA CYS A 540 35.01 -20.21 36.54
C CYS A 540 36.48 -19.90 36.17
N PRO A 541 37.00 -20.39 35.03
CA PRO A 541 38.41 -20.22 34.65
C PRO A 541 38.82 -18.76 34.45
N ASN A 542 37.86 -17.84 34.31
CA ASN A 542 38.09 -16.40 34.19
C ASN A 542 37.66 -15.58 35.42
N VAL A 543 37.28 -16.20 36.56
CA VAL A 543 36.72 -15.48 37.72
C VAL A 543 37.63 -14.35 38.22
N ALA A 544 38.94 -14.61 38.30
CA ALA A 544 39.95 -13.61 38.69
C ALA A 544 40.10 -12.43 37.70
N SER A 545 39.55 -12.53 36.49
CA SER A 545 39.50 -11.43 35.50
C SER A 545 38.24 -10.57 35.61
N HIS A 546 37.31 -10.90 36.51
CA HIS A 546 36.02 -10.23 36.64
C HIS A 546 35.92 -9.30 37.86
N GLY A 547 36.85 -9.40 38.83
CA GLY A 547 36.85 -8.62 40.06
C GLY A 547 35.97 -9.23 41.15
N ASP A 548 36.25 -8.86 42.40
CA ASP A 548 35.49 -9.25 43.61
C ASP A 548 34.14 -8.52 43.71
#